data_AF-A0A8X6GI90-F1
#
_entry.id   AF-A0A8X6GI90-F1
#
_cell.length_a   1.000
_cell.length_b   1.000
_cell.length_c   1.000
_cell.angle_alpha   90.00
_cell.angle_beta   90.00
_cell.angle_gamma   90.00
#
_symmetry.space_group_name_H-M   'P 1'
#
loop_
_entity.id
_entity.type
_entity.pdbx_description
1 polymer ?
#
loop_
_entity_poly.entity_id
_entity_poly.type
_entity_poly.pdbx_seq_one_letter_code
_entity_poly.pdbx_strand_id
1 'polypeptide(L)'
;MVEYAQQHYNVDNIFYEVLDIAGDVSDFKEEWGTFTKVFSFYCLHWVKNLRRALRNIHSLMKNGGETLLVFVAQCPVFEMYERMADDGKWKAYMQVR
;
A
#
# COMPACT_ATOMS: atom_id res chain seq x y z
N MET A 1 -4.15 12.94 1.63
CA MET A 1 -3.16 12.41 2.60
C MET A 1 -1.79 13.03 2.40
N VAL A 2 -1.18 12.88 1.22
CA VAL A 2 0.13 13.48 0.90
C VAL A 2 0.11 15.01 1.04
N GLU A 3 -0.82 15.70 0.37
CA GLU A 3 -0.98 17.16 0.46
C GLU A 3 -1.16 17.65 1.91
N TYR A 4 -2.02 16.98 2.69
CA TYR A 4 -2.23 17.31 4.10
C TYR A 4 -0.93 17.17 4.89
N ALA A 5 -0.19 16.07 4.70
CA ALA A 5 1.08 15.87 5.39
C ALA A 5 2.10 16.95 5.02
N GLN A 6 2.18 17.30 3.73
CA GLN A 6 3.03 18.38 3.25
C GLN A 6 2.65 19.74 3.83
N GLN A 7 1.35 20.05 3.97
CA GLN A 7 0.90 21.33 4.52
C GLN A 7 1.18 21.46 6.03
N HIS A 8 1.11 20.35 6.77
CA HIS A 8 1.15 20.37 8.24
C HIS A 8 2.49 19.94 8.85
N TYR A 9 3.33 19.24 8.09
CA TYR A 9 4.58 18.66 8.60
C TYR A 9 5.79 18.94 7.68
N ASN A 10 5.77 20.06 6.96
CA ASN A 10 6.88 20.46 6.11
C ASN A 10 8.13 20.79 6.95
N VAL A 11 9.12 19.91 6.93
CA VAL A 11 10.40 20.10 7.60
C VAL A 11 11.53 19.75 6.65
N ASP A 12 12.69 20.35 6.88
CA ASP A 12 13.87 20.10 6.07
C ASP A 12 14.19 18.59 6.09
N ASN A 13 14.37 18.01 4.90
CA ASN A 13 14.67 16.59 4.63
C ASN A 13 13.49 15.60 4.67
N ILE A 14 12.24 16.07 4.64
CA ILE A 14 11.07 15.22 4.36
C ILE A 14 10.42 15.66 3.05
N PHE A 15 10.24 14.70 2.15
CA PHE A 15 9.59 14.90 0.86
C PHE A 15 8.32 14.04 0.80
N TYR A 16 7.32 14.54 0.08
CA TYR A 16 5.97 14.00 0.06
C TYR A 16 5.56 13.69 -1.37
N GLU A 17 5.50 12.40 -1.70
CA GLU A 17 5.21 11.94 -3.06
C GLU A 17 4.00 11.02 -3.10
N VAL A 18 3.22 11.14 -4.18
CA VAL A 18 2.13 10.21 -4.49
C VAL A 18 2.69 9.08 -5.33
N LEU A 19 2.61 7.85 -4.84
CA LEU A 19 3.10 6.67 -5.55
C LEU A 19 2.07 5.52 -5.48
N ASP A 20 1.69 4.98 -6.64
CA ASP A 20 1.04 3.67 -6.71
C ASP A 20 2.11 2.58 -6.71
N ILE A 21 2.28 1.91 -5.55
CA ILE A 21 3.29 0.87 -5.41
C ILE A 21 3.03 -0.36 -6.28
N ALA A 22 1.79 -0.59 -6.73
CA ALA A 22 1.47 -1.65 -7.68
C ALA A 22 1.57 -1.18 -9.15
N GLY A 23 1.87 0.09 -9.39
CA GLY A 23 2.01 0.71 -10.69
C GLY A 23 3.41 0.57 -11.30
N ASP A 24 3.72 1.49 -12.21
CA ASP A 24 5.09 1.72 -12.67
C ASP A 24 5.81 2.63 -11.67
N VAL A 25 7.02 2.24 -11.27
CA VAL A 25 7.84 2.97 -10.28
C VAL A 25 9.14 3.48 -10.88
N SER A 26 9.30 3.39 -12.21
CA SER A 26 10.55 3.72 -12.91
C SER A 26 10.89 5.20 -12.76
N ASP A 27 9.94 6.10 -13.03
CA ASP A 27 10.12 7.55 -12.90
C ASP A 27 10.47 7.93 -11.45
N PHE A 28 9.74 7.37 -10.48
CA PHE A 28 10.01 7.59 -9.06
C PHE A 28 11.42 7.12 -8.66
N LYS A 29 11.85 5.97 -9.19
CA LYS A 29 13.20 5.43 -8.95
C LYS A 29 14.28 6.27 -9.62
N GLU A 30 14.01 6.84 -10.78
CA GLU A 30 14.94 7.72 -11.48
C GLU A 30 15.14 9.02 -10.70
N GLU A 31 14.05 9.61 -10.20
CA GLU A 31 14.07 10.86 -9.45
C GLU A 31 14.69 10.70 -8.04
N TRP A 32 14.27 9.67 -7.31
CA TRP A 32 14.61 9.52 -5.88
C TRP A 32 15.68 8.45 -5.61
N GLY A 33 16.00 7.62 -6.59
CA GLY A 33 16.94 6.53 -6.44
C GLY A 33 16.39 5.35 -5.63
N THR A 34 17.24 4.79 -4.76
CA THR A 34 16.92 3.61 -3.95
C THR A 34 17.23 3.85 -2.48
N PHE A 35 16.51 3.14 -1.61
CA PHE A 35 16.47 3.39 -0.18
C PHE A 35 17.12 2.27 0.62
N THR A 36 17.79 2.63 1.71
CA THR A 36 18.35 1.67 2.67
C THR A 36 17.27 1.06 3.56
N LYS A 37 16.18 1.78 3.78
CA LYS A 37 15.04 1.34 4.60
C LYS A 37 13.73 1.71 3.90
N VAL A 38 12.82 0.74 3.80
CA VAL A 38 11.46 0.96 3.29
C VAL A 38 10.45 0.48 4.33
N PHE A 39 9.49 1.33 4.67
CA PHE A 39 8.45 1.03 5.64
C PHE A 39 7.08 1.07 4.97
N SER A 40 6.20 0.14 5.34
CA SER A 40 4.79 0.21 4.97
C SER A 40 3.93 -0.16 6.16
N PHE A 41 3.03 0.73 6.53
CA PHE A 41 2.09 0.55 7.63
C PHE A 41 0.66 0.51 7.09
N TYR A 42 0.00 -0.63 7.25
CA TYR A 42 -1.41 -0.85 6.95
C TYR A 42 -1.84 -0.47 5.51
N CYS A 43 -0.92 -0.56 4.54
CA CYS A 43 -1.22 -0.27 3.12
C CYS A 43 -1.44 -1.55 2.29
N LEU A 44 -0.54 -2.53 2.40
CA LEU A 44 -0.43 -3.63 1.43
C LEU A 44 -1.65 -4.56 1.31
N HIS A 45 -2.50 -4.64 2.34
CA HIS A 45 -3.72 -5.46 2.29
C HIS A 45 -4.82 -4.86 1.39
N TRP A 46 -4.69 -3.60 0.97
CA TRP A 46 -5.55 -2.96 -0.03
C TRP A 46 -5.06 -3.16 -1.47
N VAL A 47 -3.82 -3.61 -1.64
CA VAL A 47 -3.19 -3.69 -2.95
C VAL A 47 -3.59 -4.99 -3.65
N LYS A 48 -4.36 -4.87 -4.74
CA LYS A 48 -4.86 -6.02 -5.52
C LYS A 48 -3.72 -6.91 -6.05
N ASN A 49 -2.67 -6.30 -6.62
CA ASN A 49 -1.51 -7.03 -7.14
C ASN A 49 -0.33 -6.96 -6.15
N LEU A 50 -0.49 -7.63 -5.01
CA LEU A 50 0.53 -7.65 -3.95
C LEU A 50 1.90 -8.13 -4.45
N ARG A 51 1.94 -9.12 -5.36
CA ARG A 51 3.20 -9.61 -5.95
C ARG A 51 3.95 -8.51 -6.69
N ARG A 52 3.26 -7.69 -7.49
CA ARG A 52 3.88 -6.55 -8.17
C ARG A 52 4.37 -5.50 -7.17
N ALA A 53 3.56 -5.17 -6.17
CA ALA A 53 3.96 -4.23 -5.13
C ALA A 53 5.22 -4.67 -4.36
N LEU A 54 5.30 -5.95 -3.96
CA LEU A 54 6.48 -6.48 -3.28
C LEU A 54 7.74 -6.46 -4.17
N ARG A 55 7.61 -6.74 -5.48
CA ARG A 55 8.72 -6.60 -6.42
C ARG A 55 9.16 -5.15 -6.58
N ASN A 56 8.21 -4.23 -6.65
CA ASN A 56 8.50 -2.80 -6.75
C ASN A 56 9.21 -2.29 -5.49
N ILE A 57 8.72 -2.66 -4.29
CA ILE A 57 9.39 -2.37 -3.01
C ILE A 57 10.83 -2.87 -3.06
N HIS A 58 11.05 -4.14 -3.41
CA HIS A 58 12.39 -4.70 -3.52
C HIS A 58 13.26 -3.93 -4.55
N SER A 59 12.69 -3.51 -5.68
CA SER A 59 13.41 -2.75 -6.71
C SER A 59 13.81 -1.34 -6.27
N LEU A 60 13.07 -0.76 -5.32
CA LEU A 60 13.35 0.54 -4.71
C LEU A 60 14.32 0.42 -3.53
N MET A 61 14.66 -0.80 -3.09
CA MET A 61 15.63 -1.02 -2.03
C MET A 61 17.06 -1.08 -2.58
N LYS A 62 18.02 -0.60 -1.79
CA LYS A 62 19.44 -0.88 -2.01
C LYS A 62 19.75 -2.34 -1.71
N ASN A 63 20.82 -2.86 -2.30
CA ASN A 63 21.37 -4.16 -1.91
C ASN A 63 21.73 -4.13 -0.42
N GLY A 64 21.24 -5.13 0.34
CA GLY A 64 21.39 -5.18 1.79
C GLY A 64 20.50 -4.20 2.58
N GLY A 65 19.55 -3.53 1.92
CA GLY A 65 18.55 -2.71 2.58
C GLY A 65 17.55 -3.54 3.37
N GLU A 66 16.84 -2.89 4.30
CA GLU A 66 15.88 -3.52 5.18
C GLU A 66 14.46 -3.02 4.88
N THR A 67 13.47 -3.88 5.12
CA THR A 67 12.07 -3.45 5.04
C THR A 67 11.28 -3.94 6.24
N LEU A 68 10.36 -3.11 6.70
CA LEU A 68 9.36 -3.48 7.70
C LEU A 68 7.98 -3.26 7.09
N LEU A 69 7.23 -4.36 7.00
CA LEU A 69 5.89 -4.37 6.42
C LEU A 69 4.91 -4.79 7.51
N VAL A 70 4.01 -3.88 7.88
CA VAL A 70 2.91 -4.15 8.81
C VAL A 70 1.61 -4.10 8.01
N PHE A 71 0.91 -5.23 7.90
CA PHE A 71 -0.38 -5.29 7.21
C PHE A 71 -1.27 -6.37 7.81
N VAL A 72 -2.57 -6.27 7.53
CA VAL A 72 -3.56 -7.24 7.99
C VAL A 72 -3.49 -8.47 7.09
N ALA A 73 -2.87 -9.55 7.58
CA ALA A 73 -2.75 -10.80 6.84
C ALA A 73 -4.08 -11.59 6.82
N GLN A 74 -4.82 -11.56 7.92
CA GLN A 74 -6.14 -12.16 8.04
C GLN A 74 -7.02 -11.26 8.91
N CYS A 75 -8.26 -11.05 8.49
CA CYS A 75 -9.26 -10.34 9.28
C CYS A 75 -10.58 -11.11 9.22
N PRO A 76 -11.17 -11.49 10.38
CA PRO A 76 -12.48 -12.17 10.41
C PRO A 76 -13.60 -11.38 9.72
N VAL A 77 -13.43 -10.06 9.58
CA VAL A 77 -14.35 -9.19 8.87
C VAL A 77 -14.51 -9.60 7.40
N PHE A 78 -13.48 -10.15 6.76
CA PHE A 78 -13.60 -10.61 5.36
C PHE A 78 -14.53 -11.82 5.25
N GLU A 79 -14.42 -12.80 6.15
CA GLU A 79 -15.35 -13.94 6.23
C GLU A 79 -16.78 -13.48 6.56
N MET A 80 -16.92 -12.47 7.42
CA MET A 80 -18.22 -11.86 7.71
C MET A 80 -18.84 -11.26 6.46
N TYR A 81 -18.07 -10.55 5.63
CA TYR A 81 -18.57 -9.98 4.38
C TYR A 81 -19.01 -11.06 3.38
N GLU A 82 -18.29 -12.17 3.28
CA GLU A 82 -18.70 -13.31 2.45
C GLU A 82 -20.05 -13.88 2.93
N ARG A 83 -20.21 -14.09 4.24
CA ARG A 83 -21.50 -14.56 4.81
C ARG A 83 -22.63 -13.56 4.59
N MET A 84 -22.36 -12.26 4.72
CA MET A 84 -23.34 -11.22 4.46
C MET A 84 -23.74 -11.15 2.98
N ALA A 85 -22.84 -11.50 2.06
CA ALA A 85 -23.16 -11.56 0.65
C ALA A 85 -24.18 -12.67 0.32
N ASP A 86 -24.24 -13.72 1.14
CA ASP A 86 -25.22 -14.80 1.03
C ASP A 86 -26.51 -14.57 1.83
N ASP A 87 -26.51 -13.60 2.75
CA ASP A 87 -27.67 -13.27 3.58
C ASP A 87 -28.76 -12.54 2.76
N GLY A 88 -30.00 -13.03 2.82
CA GLY A 88 -31.11 -12.50 2.04
C GLY A 88 -31.40 -11.01 2.25
N LYS A 89 -31.09 -10.45 3.43
CA LYS A 89 -31.26 -9.02 3.72
C LYS A 89 -30.20 -8.16 3.05
N TRP A 90 -28.97 -8.65 2.97
CA TRP A 90 -27.80 -7.85 2.56
C TRP A 90 -27.30 -8.17 1.14
N LYS A 91 -27.63 -9.35 0.60
CA LYS A 91 -27.18 -9.84 -0.71
C LYS A 91 -27.33 -8.84 -1.85
N ALA A 92 -28.43 -8.07 -1.87
CA ALA A 92 -28.66 -7.06 -2.91
C ALA A 92 -27.62 -5.92 -2.91
N TYR A 93 -27.01 -5.62 -1.76
CA TYR A 93 -26.03 -4.54 -1.59
C TYR A 93 -24.58 -5.01 -1.74
N MET A 94 -24.35 -6.33 -1.73
CA MET A 94 -23.01 -6.95 -1.66
C MET A 94 -22.54 -7.49 -3.01
N GLN A 95 -23.21 -7.14 -4.11
CA GLN A 95 -22.79 -7.57 -5.45
C GLN A 95 -21.49 -6.87 -5.86
N VAL A 96 -20.50 -7.67 -6.29
CA VAL A 96 -19.23 -7.16 -6.82
C VAL A 96 -19.53 -6.43 -8.14
N ARG A 97 -19.21 -5.14 -8.20
CA ARG A 97 -19.29 -4.33 -9.42
C ARG A 97 -18.15 -4.63 -10.38
#